data_AF-A0A6I5R2X8-F1
#
_entry.id   AF-A0A6I5R2X8-F1
#
_cell.length_a   1.000
_cell.length_b   1.000
_cell.length_c   1.000
_cell.angle_alpha   90.00
_cell.angle_beta   90.00
_cell.angle_gamma   90.00
#
_symmetry.space_group_name_H-M   'P 1'
#
loop_
_entity.id
_entity.type
_entity.pdbx_description
1 polymer ?
#
loop_
_entity_poly.entity_id
_entity_poly.type
_entity_poly.pdbx_seq_one_letter_code
_entity_poly.pdbx_strand_id
1 'polypeptide(L)'
;MARIEWYASLYQNKEGRIILPAMMIEAALVNGAKKHKLGQQAKAGLFVESHTLLEFEGCELTVDALWERGENILTVACNIQRNKVMRTRFIAEEWAANVTVTYDDGLFNAARVIDVMEVVGLQVGVGTWRPRHGRFDTEPAG
;
A
#
# COMPACT_ATOMS: atom_id res chain seq x y z
N MET A 1 -23.38 0.80 -9.44
CA MET A 1 -22.52 -0.25 -8.85
C MET A 1 -21.06 0.20 -8.75
N ALA A 2 -20.51 0.85 -9.78
CA ALA A 2 -19.13 1.38 -9.79
C ALA A 2 -18.78 2.29 -8.58
N ARG A 3 -19.67 3.22 -8.20
CA ARG A 3 -19.48 4.08 -7.02
C ARG A 3 -19.28 3.25 -5.75
N ILE A 4 -20.21 2.36 -5.40
CA ILE A 4 -20.10 1.52 -4.19
C ILE A 4 -18.79 0.72 -4.17
N GLU A 5 -18.38 0.19 -5.32
CA GLU A 5 -17.12 -0.55 -5.40
C GLU A 5 -15.90 0.32 -5.16
N TRP A 6 -15.89 1.53 -5.73
CA TRP A 6 -14.82 2.50 -5.51
C TRP A 6 -14.71 2.89 -4.02
N TYR A 7 -15.84 3.18 -3.36
CA TYR A 7 -15.85 3.47 -1.92
C TYR A 7 -15.35 2.29 -1.09
N ALA A 8 -15.73 1.06 -1.46
CA ALA A 8 -15.29 -0.15 -0.78
C ALA A 8 -13.80 -0.49 -0.98
N SER A 9 -13.12 0.18 -1.92
CA SER A 9 -11.69 0.00 -2.17
C SER A 9 -10.78 0.88 -1.31
N LEU A 10 -11.36 1.84 -0.60
CA LEU A 10 -10.65 2.82 0.23
C LEU A 10 -10.51 2.33 1.67
N TYR A 11 -9.39 2.70 2.30
CA TYR A 11 -9.23 2.64 3.75
C TYR A 11 -9.21 4.05 4.29
N GLN A 12 -10.00 4.30 5.33
CA GLN A 12 -10.14 5.62 5.95
C GLN A 12 -9.79 5.55 7.43
N ASN A 13 -9.14 6.59 7.94
CA ASN A 13 -9.02 6.79 9.38
C ASN A 13 -10.33 7.35 9.97
N LYS A 14 -10.33 7.62 11.28
CA LYS A 14 -11.49 8.18 11.99
C LYS A 14 -11.88 9.59 11.53
N GLU A 15 -10.97 10.29 10.87
CA GLU A 15 -11.16 11.65 10.35
C GLU A 15 -11.63 11.65 8.88
N GLY A 16 -11.85 10.47 8.28
CA GLY A 16 -12.25 10.33 6.88
C GLY A 16 -11.11 10.53 5.88
N ARG A 17 -9.86 10.60 6.35
CA ARG A 17 -8.67 10.70 5.49
C ARG A 17 -8.26 9.32 4.99
N ILE A 18 -7.81 9.26 3.74
CA ILE A 18 -7.37 8.00 3.12
C ILE A 18 -6.02 7.58 3.72
N ILE A 19 -5.95 6.30 4.10
CA ILE A 19 -4.77 5.71 4.73
C ILE A 19 -4.27 4.50 3.95
N LEU A 20 -2.99 4.19 4.14
CA LEU A 20 -2.43 2.89 3.85
C LEU A 20 -2.41 2.06 5.14
N PRO A 21 -3.16 0.93 5.21
CA PRO A 21 -3.19 0.12 6.41
C PRO A 21 -1.83 -0.52 6.74
N ALA A 22 -1.45 -0.46 8.01
CA ALA A 22 -0.23 -1.08 8.55
C ALA A 22 -0.04 -2.52 8.08
N MET A 23 -1.08 -3.35 8.18
CA MET A 23 -1.07 -4.75 7.75
C MET A 23 -0.72 -4.94 6.27
N MET A 24 -1.03 -3.98 5.39
CA MET A 24 -0.65 -4.06 3.98
C MET A 24 0.85 -3.84 3.80
N ILE A 25 1.42 -2.95 4.60
CA ILE A 25 2.84 -2.62 4.60
C ILE A 25 3.63 -3.79 5.20
N GLU A 26 3.21 -4.36 6.33
CA GLU A 26 3.81 -5.55 6.91
C GLU A 26 3.80 -6.74 5.94
N ALA A 27 2.65 -6.99 5.30
CA ALA A 27 2.55 -8.05 4.30
C ALA A 27 3.48 -7.80 3.10
N ALA A 28 3.69 -6.53 2.73
CA ALA A 28 4.62 -6.15 1.68
C ALA A 28 6.07 -6.40 2.13
N LEU A 29 6.46 -5.95 3.33
CA LEU A 29 7.78 -6.19 3.94
C LEU A 29 8.13 -7.68 3.99
N VAL A 30 7.21 -8.52 4.48
CA VAL A 30 7.41 -9.98 4.52
C VAL A 30 7.62 -10.55 3.11
N ASN A 31 6.86 -10.06 2.12
CA ASN A 31 7.02 -10.50 0.73
C ASN A 31 8.29 -9.98 0.08
N GLY A 32 8.77 -8.79 0.45
CA GLY A 32 10.08 -8.26 0.05
C GLY A 32 11.21 -9.09 0.64
N ALA A 33 11.16 -9.35 1.95
CA ALA A 33 12.16 -10.15 2.67
C ALA A 33 12.28 -11.59 2.14
N LYS A 34 11.20 -12.18 1.60
CA LYS A 34 11.26 -13.48 0.92
C LYS A 34 12.25 -13.51 -0.25
N LYS A 35 12.50 -12.38 -0.93
CA LYS A 35 13.51 -12.27 -2.01
C LYS A 35 14.93 -12.52 -1.50
N HIS A 36 15.16 -12.27 -0.22
CA HIS A 36 16.42 -12.56 0.46
C HIS A 36 16.38 -13.82 1.32
N LYS A 37 15.33 -14.66 1.19
CA LYS A 37 15.09 -15.84 2.04
C LYS A 37 14.91 -15.50 3.52
N LEU A 38 14.53 -14.26 3.85
CA LEU A 38 14.30 -13.77 5.23
C LEU A 38 12.82 -13.71 5.61
N GLY A 39 11.92 -14.33 4.83
CA GLY A 39 10.47 -14.17 5.04
C GLY A 39 9.96 -14.58 6.43
N GLN A 40 10.49 -15.66 7.02
CA GLN A 40 10.09 -16.06 8.38
C GLN A 40 10.67 -15.13 9.45
N GLN A 41 11.91 -14.67 9.27
CA GLN A 41 12.52 -13.70 10.17
C GLN A 41 11.74 -12.38 10.12
N ALA A 42 11.42 -11.89 8.92
CA ALA A 42 10.64 -10.67 8.74
C ALA A 42 9.26 -10.75 9.40
N LYS A 43 8.60 -11.91 9.33
CA LYS A 43 7.32 -12.13 10.01
C LYS A 43 7.44 -12.08 11.53
N ALA A 44 8.60 -12.43 12.09
CA ALA A 44 8.86 -12.46 13.52
C ALA A 44 9.47 -11.16 14.07
N GLY A 45 10.13 -10.37 13.22
CA GLY A 45 10.99 -9.27 13.65
C GLY A 45 10.80 -7.95 12.92
N LEU A 46 9.79 -7.80 12.04
CA LEU A 46 9.40 -6.51 11.46
C LEU A 46 7.95 -6.21 11.79
N PHE A 47 7.68 -5.00 12.27
CA PHE A 47 6.37 -4.56 12.71
C PHE A 47 6.06 -3.16 12.18
N VAL A 48 4.79 -2.91 11.85
CA VAL A 48 4.28 -1.59 11.49
C VAL A 48 3.12 -1.26 12.43
N GLU A 49 3.36 -0.33 13.34
CA GLU A 49 2.44 -0.11 14.47
C GLU A 49 1.22 0.73 14.11
N SER A 50 1.33 1.59 13.10
CA SER A 50 0.30 2.56 12.75
C SER A 50 -0.03 2.56 11.27
N HIS A 51 -1.29 2.86 10.97
CA HIS A 51 -1.71 3.18 9.61
C HIS A 51 -1.08 4.52 9.22
N THR A 52 -0.73 4.65 7.95
CA THR A 52 -0.05 5.83 7.44
C THR A 52 -0.99 6.61 6.55
N LEU A 53 -0.92 7.94 6.61
CA LEU A 53 -1.69 8.77 5.66
C LEU A 53 -1.15 8.52 4.26
N LEU A 54 -2.06 8.34 3.30
CA LEU A 54 -1.71 8.29 1.90
C LEU A 54 -1.72 9.72 1.36
N GLU A 55 -0.53 10.24 1.06
CA GLU A 55 -0.35 11.55 0.45
C GLU A 55 -0.44 11.41 -1.07
N PHE A 56 -1.27 12.21 -1.70
CA PHE A 56 -1.47 12.31 -3.15
C PHE A 56 -2.22 13.62 -3.43
N GLU A 57 -2.34 14.00 -4.70
CA GLU A 57 -3.07 15.22 -5.06
C GLU A 57 -4.56 15.12 -4.68
N GLY A 58 -5.03 15.96 -3.76
CA GLY A 58 -6.40 15.95 -3.24
C GLY A 58 -6.60 15.07 -1.99
N CYS A 59 -5.52 14.62 -1.34
CA CYS A 59 -5.61 13.78 -0.12
C CYS A 59 -6.30 14.47 1.07
N GLU A 60 -6.48 15.79 1.03
CA GLU A 60 -7.23 16.62 1.98
C GLU A 60 -8.75 16.63 1.75
N LEU A 61 -9.19 16.22 0.56
CA LEU A 61 -10.60 16.17 0.20
C LEU A 61 -11.31 15.02 0.91
N THR A 62 -12.61 15.20 1.11
CA THR A 62 -13.48 14.10 1.57
C THR A 62 -13.62 13.06 0.46
N VAL A 63 -13.97 11.83 0.84
CA VAL A 63 -14.18 10.74 -0.13
C VAL A 63 -15.30 11.08 -1.14
N ASP A 64 -16.33 11.80 -0.73
CA ASP A 64 -17.39 12.27 -1.64
C ASP A 64 -16.86 13.31 -2.64
N ALA A 65 -16.07 14.28 -2.18
CA ALA A 65 -15.47 15.29 -3.06
C ALA A 65 -14.46 14.66 -4.04
N LEU A 66 -13.69 13.65 -3.60
CA LEU A 66 -12.81 12.88 -4.47
C LEU A 66 -13.59 12.14 -5.56
N TRP A 67 -14.72 11.53 -5.22
CA TRP A 67 -15.57 10.88 -6.21
C TRP A 67 -16.15 11.88 -7.22
N GLU A 68 -16.60 13.05 -6.76
CA GLU A 68 -17.16 14.11 -7.61
C GLU A 68 -16.13 14.75 -8.53
N ARG A 69 -14.86 14.87 -8.08
CA ARG A 69 -13.72 15.31 -8.90
C ARG A 69 -13.54 14.44 -10.14
N GLY A 70 -13.93 13.16 -10.09
CA GLY A 70 -13.84 12.24 -11.22
C GLY A 70 -12.42 11.76 -11.53
N GLU A 71 -11.47 12.06 -10.65
CA GLU A 71 -10.08 11.61 -10.72
C GLU A 71 -9.84 10.45 -9.73
N ASN A 72 -8.66 9.83 -9.77
CA ASN A 72 -8.33 8.67 -8.93
C ASN A 72 -9.29 7.48 -9.07
N ILE A 73 -9.89 7.33 -10.26
CA ILE A 73 -10.82 6.24 -10.59
C ILE A 73 -10.19 5.33 -11.65
N LEU A 74 -9.99 4.07 -11.28
CA LEU A 74 -9.57 3.03 -12.20
C LEU A 74 -10.73 2.07 -12.46
N THR A 75 -11.11 1.90 -13.73
CA THR A 75 -12.08 0.86 -14.14
C THR A 75 -11.43 -0.11 -15.11
N VAL A 76 -11.24 -1.36 -14.67
CA VAL A 76 -10.56 -2.39 -15.45
C VAL A 76 -11.32 -3.71 -15.44
N ALA A 77 -11.17 -4.50 -16.50
CA ALA A 77 -11.74 -5.85 -16.56
C ALA A 77 -10.94 -6.81 -15.68
N CYS A 78 -11.59 -7.41 -14.69
CA CYS A 78 -11.03 -8.49 -13.89
C CYS A 78 -11.61 -9.84 -14.33
N ASN A 79 -10.74 -10.82 -14.55
CA ASN A 79 -11.15 -12.20 -14.81
C ASN A 79 -11.58 -12.85 -13.49
N ILE A 80 -12.82 -13.33 -13.44
CA ILE A 80 -13.35 -14.16 -12.35
C ILE A 80 -13.76 -15.50 -12.96
N GLN A 81 -12.93 -16.52 -12.74
CA GLN A 81 -13.04 -17.82 -13.40
C GLN A 81 -13.07 -17.68 -14.93
N ARG A 82 -14.22 -17.94 -15.56
CA ARG A 82 -14.42 -17.84 -17.02
C ARG A 82 -15.01 -16.48 -17.46
N ASN A 83 -15.47 -15.65 -16.53
CA ASN A 83 -16.17 -14.40 -16.83
C ASN A 83 -15.24 -13.18 -16.67
N LYS A 84 -15.49 -12.14 -17.46
CA LYS A 84 -14.89 -10.81 -17.27
C LYS A 84 -15.90 -9.89 -16.62
N VAL A 85 -15.52 -9.32 -15.48
CA VAL A 85 -16.34 -8.34 -14.76
C VAL A 85 -15.56 -7.04 -14.67
N MET A 86 -16.19 -5.93 -15.06
CA MET A 86 -15.59 -4.60 -14.87
C MET A 86 -15.59 -4.26 -13.38
N ARG A 87 -14.43 -3.86 -12.88
CA ARG A 87 -14.22 -3.50 -11.47
C ARG A 87 -13.73 -2.06 -11.39
N THR A 88 -14.40 -1.24 -10.61
CA THR A 88 -14.04 0.18 -10.38
C THR A 88 -13.44 0.35 -8.99
N ARG A 89 -12.25 0.97 -8.91
CA ARG A 89 -11.49 1.14 -7.67
C ARG A 89 -10.77 2.47 -7.62
N PHE A 90 -10.39 2.88 -6.41
CA PHE A 90 -9.50 4.01 -6.19
C PHE A 90 -8.09 3.70 -6.69
N ILE A 91 -7.42 4.70 -7.27
CA ILE A 91 -6.00 4.66 -7.62
C ILE A 91 -5.35 6.01 -7.32
N ALA A 92 -4.18 5.99 -6.68
CA ALA A 92 -3.25 7.11 -6.66
C ALA A 92 -2.02 6.69 -7.46
N GLU A 93 -1.76 7.38 -8.58
CA GLU A 93 -0.61 7.08 -9.45
C GLU A 93 0.67 7.65 -8.84
N GLU A 94 0.62 8.93 -8.47
CA GLU A 94 1.64 9.63 -7.70
C GLU A 94 1.18 9.70 -6.24
N TRP A 95 1.97 9.13 -5.34
CA TRP A 95 1.65 9.07 -3.92
C TRP A 95 2.92 8.98 -3.07
N ALA A 96 2.79 9.40 -1.82
CA ALA A 96 3.81 9.24 -0.78
C ALA A 96 3.15 8.74 0.51
N ALA A 97 3.93 8.11 1.38
CA ALA A 97 3.49 7.73 2.71
C ALA A 97 4.69 7.67 3.66
N ASN A 98 4.56 8.27 4.83
CA ASN A 98 5.56 8.18 5.89
C ASN A 98 5.30 6.94 6.73
N VAL A 99 6.21 5.97 6.68
CA VAL A 99 6.07 4.66 7.33
C VAL A 99 7.09 4.49 8.44
N THR A 100 6.59 4.24 9.65
CA THR A 100 7.43 3.82 10.78
C THR A 100 7.47 2.30 10.85
N VAL A 101 8.66 1.72 10.69
CA VAL A 101 8.90 0.28 10.83
C VAL A 101 9.73 0.04 12.07
N THR A 102 9.20 -0.71 13.02
CA THR A 102 9.95 -1.20 14.18
C THR A 102 10.48 -2.60 13.90
N TYR A 103 11.67 -2.91 14.41
CA TYR A 103 12.31 -4.20 14.16
C TYR A 103 13.00 -4.77 15.39
N ASP A 104 13.11 -6.09 15.46
CA ASP A 104 13.88 -6.81 16.48
C ASP A 104 15.37 -6.80 16.13
N ASP A 105 16.19 -6.15 16.96
CA ASP A 105 17.64 -6.03 16.79
C ASP A 105 18.38 -7.38 16.74
N GLY A 106 17.77 -8.45 17.26
CA GLY A 106 18.32 -9.81 17.17
C GLY A 106 18.14 -10.47 15.79
N LEU A 107 17.24 -9.93 14.96
CA LEU A 107 16.89 -10.48 13.64
C LEU A 107 17.21 -9.51 12.50
N PHE A 108 17.07 -8.21 12.73
CA PHE A 108 17.25 -7.16 11.74
C PHE A 108 18.11 -6.02 12.28
N ASN A 109 18.62 -5.21 11.35
CA ASN A 109 19.20 -3.90 11.63
C ASN A 109 18.60 -2.89 10.65
N ALA A 110 18.74 -1.59 10.94
CA ALA A 110 18.17 -0.53 10.12
C ALA A 110 18.53 -0.63 8.63
N ALA A 111 19.82 -0.86 8.30
CA ALA A 111 20.26 -1.02 6.91
C ALA A 111 19.53 -2.17 6.21
N ARG A 112 19.34 -3.28 6.92
CA ARG A 112 18.64 -4.45 6.39
C ARG A 112 17.14 -4.21 6.19
N VAL A 113 16.52 -3.40 7.04
CA VAL A 113 15.13 -2.98 6.87
C VAL A 113 14.99 -2.10 5.63
N ILE A 114 15.94 -1.17 5.42
CA ILE A 114 15.98 -0.31 4.23
C ILE A 114 16.12 -1.15 2.96
N ASP A 115 17.08 -2.09 2.90
CA ASP A 115 17.23 -3.02 1.76
C ASP A 115 15.91 -3.74 1.42
N VAL A 116 15.24 -4.25 2.46
CA VAL A 116 13.97 -4.96 2.28
C VAL A 116 12.90 -4.02 1.74
N MET A 117 12.83 -2.79 2.24
CA MET A 117 11.86 -1.79 1.81
C MET A 117 12.11 -1.36 0.35
N GLU A 118 13.36 -1.17 -0.07
CA GLU A 118 13.71 -0.90 -1.48
C GLU A 118 13.23 -2.03 -2.40
N VAL A 119 13.44 -3.29 -1.98
CA VAL A 119 12.93 -4.45 -2.72
C VAL A 119 11.41 -4.50 -2.73
N VAL A 120 10.74 -4.08 -1.66
CA VAL A 120 9.30 -3.92 -1.66
C VAL A 120 8.89 -2.91 -2.71
N GLY A 121 9.48 -1.72 -2.68
CA GLY A 121 9.22 -0.62 -3.60
C GLY A 121 9.35 -1.04 -5.07
N LEU A 122 10.44 -1.74 -5.41
CA LEU A 122 10.75 -2.14 -6.78
C LEU A 122 10.03 -3.41 -7.25
N GLN A 123 9.81 -4.40 -6.38
CA GLN A 123 9.42 -5.75 -6.79
C GLN A 123 8.10 -6.26 -6.21
N VAL A 124 7.57 -5.67 -5.14
CA VAL A 124 6.38 -6.18 -4.44
C VAL A 124 5.22 -5.19 -4.49
N GLY A 125 5.47 -3.96 -4.07
CA GLY A 125 4.51 -2.87 -3.98
C GLY A 125 3.44 -3.08 -2.89
N VAL A 126 2.67 -2.03 -2.65
CA VAL A 126 1.55 -2.00 -1.70
C VAL A 126 0.20 -1.92 -2.42
N GLY A 127 -0.88 -2.32 -1.74
CA GLY A 127 -2.23 -2.30 -2.32
C GLY A 127 -2.59 -3.48 -3.23
N THR A 128 -3.70 -3.32 -3.96
CA THR A 128 -4.50 -4.44 -4.47
C THR A 128 -4.20 -4.83 -5.92
N TRP A 129 -3.44 -4.03 -6.69
CA TRP A 129 -3.15 -4.32 -8.10
C TRP A 129 -1.66 -4.57 -8.38
N ARG A 130 -1.10 -5.51 -7.62
CA ARG A 130 0.26 -6.02 -7.85
C ARG A 130 0.30 -6.90 -9.11
N PRO A 131 1.41 -6.91 -9.88
CA PRO A 131 2.63 -6.12 -9.69
C PRO A 131 2.63 -4.75 -10.40
N ARG A 132 1.55 -4.37 -11.12
CA ARG A 132 1.55 -3.19 -11.99
C ARG A 132 1.50 -1.85 -11.24
N HIS A 133 0.85 -1.80 -10.09
CA HIS A 133 0.67 -0.55 -9.32
C HIS A 133 1.09 -0.72 -7.85
N GLY A 134 1.35 0.42 -7.21
CA GLY A 134 1.82 0.50 -5.82
C GLY A 134 3.32 0.29 -5.65
N ARG A 135 4.10 0.43 -6.72
CA ARG A 135 5.57 0.58 -6.67
C ARG A 135 5.91 1.98 -6.11
N PHE A 136 7.07 2.09 -5.49
CA PHE A 136 7.55 3.33 -4.87
C PHE A 136 9.07 3.28 -4.71
N ASP A 137 9.69 4.45 -4.58
CA ASP A 137 11.07 4.58 -4.13
C ASP A 137 11.10 4.79 -2.62
N THR A 138 12.18 4.34 -1.98
CA THR A 138 12.33 4.42 -0.52
C THR A 138 13.34 5.49 -0.15
N GLU A 139 12.95 6.42 0.71
CA GLU A 139 13.83 7.44 1.29
C GLU A 139 13.89 7.23 2.81
N PRO A 140 15.07 6.90 3.39
CA PRO A 140 15.23 6.84 4.83
C PRO A 140 15.03 8.22 5.47
N ALA A 141 14.35 8.27 6.62
CA ALA A 141 14.34 9.48 7.44
C ALA A 141 15.78 9.78 7.92
N GLY A 142 16.24 11.01 7.68
CA GLY A 142 17.57 11.48 8.05
C GLY A 142 17.78 11.72 9.54
#